data_AF-A0A7X3XMC4-F1
#
_entry.id   AF-A0A7X3XMC4-F1
#
_cell.length_a   1.000
_cell.length_b   1.000
_cell.length_c   1.000
_cell.angle_alpha   90.00
_cell.angle_beta   90.00
_cell.angle_gamma   90.00
#
_symmetry.space_group_name_H-M   'P 1'
#
loop_
_entity.id
_entity.type
_entity.pdbx_description
1 polymer ?
#
loop_
_entity_poly.entity_id
_entity_poly.type
_entity_poly.pdbx_seq_one_letter_code
_entity_poly.pdbx_strand_id
1 'polypeptide(L)'
;MKIYGTWDAFIVEQLKEQGDVGGFLDAIMEEYQIHGNLAIIQLALQYVVEAQGGISELVKQINIKPDLLSEALENTKAPKIDTLRTVLSALGCRLPLEPLETASTPITVATDGSAVTPIETVDPNHNMD
;
A
#
# COMPACT_ATOMS: atom_id res chain seq x y z
N MET A 1 -34.98 -10.80 -6.54
CA MET A 1 -34.14 -9.65 -6.91
C MET A 1 -34.15 -8.69 -5.74
N LYS A 2 -33.02 -8.51 -5.05
CA LYS A 2 -32.94 -7.54 -3.95
C LYS A 2 -32.92 -6.14 -4.58
N ILE A 3 -33.74 -5.24 -4.05
CA ILE A 3 -33.79 -3.85 -4.49
C ILE A 3 -32.99 -3.06 -3.48
N TYR A 4 -31.83 -2.56 -3.88
CA TYR A 4 -30.98 -1.73 -3.04
C TYR A 4 -31.39 -0.27 -3.22
N GLY A 5 -31.73 0.40 -2.11
CA GLY A 5 -32.20 1.78 -2.14
C GLY A 5 -31.10 2.82 -2.39
N THR A 6 -29.84 2.47 -2.13
CA THR A 6 -28.65 3.32 -2.34
C THR A 6 -27.44 2.49 -2.77
N TRP A 7 -26.44 3.16 -3.36
CA TRP A 7 -25.14 2.54 -3.69
C TRP A 7 -24.44 2.01 -2.44
N ASP A 8 -24.46 2.77 -1.35
CA ASP A 8 -23.86 2.37 -0.07
C ASP A 8 -24.44 1.06 0.45
N ALA A 9 -25.77 0.93 0.44
CA ALA A 9 -26.46 -0.27 0.91
C ALA A 9 -26.14 -1.49 0.03
N PHE A 10 -25.96 -1.28 -1.28
CA PHE A 10 -25.53 -2.33 -2.19
C PHE A 10 -24.12 -2.82 -1.85
N ILE A 11 -23.16 -1.91 -1.67
CA ILE A 11 -21.77 -2.29 -1.37
C ILE A 11 -21.67 -3.02 -0.03
N VAL A 12 -22.33 -2.52 1.00
CA VAL A 12 -22.35 -3.17 2.33
C VAL A 12 -22.93 -4.59 2.25
N GLU A 13 -24.05 -4.78 1.53
CA GLU A 13 -24.63 -6.12 1.39
C GLU A 13 -23.71 -7.05 0.58
N GLN A 14 -23.12 -6.57 -0.52
CA GLN A 14 -22.19 -7.35 -1.34
C GLN A 14 -20.99 -7.82 -0.50
N LEU A 15 -20.41 -6.93 0.30
CA LEU A 15 -19.31 -7.25 1.21
C LEU A 15 -19.71 -8.27 2.28
N LYS A 16 -20.95 -8.22 2.76
CA LYS A 16 -21.48 -9.14 3.77
C LYS A 16 -21.77 -10.54 3.24
N GLU A 17 -22.33 -10.67 2.04
CA GLU A 17 -22.82 -11.96 1.54
C GLU A 17 -21.72 -12.82 0.91
N GLN A 18 -20.85 -12.24 0.09
CA GLN A 18 -19.90 -12.98 -0.76
C GLN A 18 -18.62 -12.20 -1.07
N GLY A 19 -18.42 -11.05 -0.41
CA GLY A 19 -17.42 -10.08 -0.84
C GLY A 19 -16.00 -10.45 -0.44
N ASP A 20 -15.10 -10.41 -1.42
CA ASP A 20 -13.66 -10.36 -1.18
C ASP A 20 -13.29 -8.97 -0.64
N VAL A 21 -13.23 -8.84 0.69
CA VAL A 21 -12.82 -7.61 1.38
C VAL A 21 -11.41 -7.19 0.97
N GLY A 22 -10.50 -8.15 0.74
CA GLY A 22 -9.13 -7.88 0.33
C GLY A 22 -9.10 -7.23 -1.06
N GLY A 23 -9.71 -7.90 -2.04
CA GLY A 23 -9.81 -7.37 -3.41
C GLY A 23 -10.54 -6.02 -3.49
N PHE A 24 -11.57 -5.81 -2.67
CA PHE A 24 -12.23 -4.51 -2.58
C PHE A 24 -11.29 -3.41 -2.05
N LEU A 25 -10.58 -3.66 -0.96
CA LEU A 25 -9.66 -2.68 -0.37
C LEU A 25 -8.43 -2.43 -1.24
N ASP A 26 -7.94 -3.44 -1.96
CA ASP A 26 -6.85 -3.29 -2.93
C ASP A 26 -7.26 -2.37 -4.08
N ALA A 27 -8.43 -2.58 -4.68
CA ALA A 27 -8.95 -1.70 -5.74
C ALA A 27 -9.12 -0.24 -5.27
N ILE A 28 -9.54 -0.03 -4.03
CA ILE A 28 -9.66 1.30 -3.43
C ILE A 28 -8.28 1.94 -3.22
N MET A 29 -7.26 1.15 -2.86
CA MET A 29 -5.89 1.65 -2.72
C MET A 29 -5.27 2.04 -4.06
N GLU A 30 -5.51 1.28 -5.13
CA GLU A 30 -5.09 1.66 -6.49
C GLU A 30 -5.71 3.00 -6.90
N GLU A 31 -7.02 3.17 -6.71
CA GLU A 31 -7.73 4.42 -7.01
C GLU A 31 -7.16 5.60 -6.21
N TYR A 32 -6.86 5.38 -4.91
CA TYR A 32 -6.19 6.38 -4.08
C TYR A 32 -4.80 6.74 -4.59
N GLN A 33 -4.00 5.79 -5.04
CA GLN A 33 -2.66 6.05 -5.57
C GLN A 33 -2.70 6.89 -6.85
N ILE A 34 -3.71 6.69 -7.70
CA ILE A 34 -3.88 7.44 -8.95
C ILE A 34 -4.38 8.87 -8.67
N HIS A 35 -5.38 9.02 -7.80
CA HIS A 35 -6.12 10.28 -7.65
C HIS A 35 -5.81 11.05 -6.35
N GLY A 36 -5.16 10.43 -5.38
CA GLY A 36 -4.81 11.03 -4.09
C GLY A 36 -6.01 11.35 -3.19
N ASN A 37 -7.20 10.83 -3.49
CA ASN A 37 -8.42 11.16 -2.77
C ASN A 37 -8.59 10.30 -1.51
N LEU A 38 -8.15 10.82 -0.36
CA LEU A 38 -8.22 10.10 0.91
C LEU A 38 -9.65 9.66 1.31
N ALA A 39 -10.67 10.44 0.95
CA ALA A 39 -12.05 10.18 1.35
C ALA A 39 -12.54 8.81 0.85
N ILE A 40 -11.99 8.29 -0.24
CA ILE A 40 -12.37 6.99 -0.79
C ILE A 40 -11.91 5.83 0.11
N ILE A 41 -10.73 5.93 0.73
CA ILE A 41 -10.23 4.92 1.67
C ILE A 41 -11.11 4.89 2.91
N GLN A 42 -11.41 6.07 3.48
CA GLN A 42 -12.23 6.16 4.69
C GLN A 42 -13.64 5.63 4.45
N LEU A 43 -14.24 5.98 3.32
CA LEU A 43 -15.56 5.48 2.94
C LEU A 43 -15.55 3.96 2.75
N ALA A 44 -14.52 3.41 2.10
CA ALA A 44 -14.36 1.97 1.93
C ALA A 44 -14.22 1.25 3.28
N LEU A 45 -13.43 1.80 4.21
CA LEU A 45 -13.30 1.25 5.56
C LEU A 45 -14.65 1.27 6.29
N GLN A 46 -15.45 2.34 6.16
CA GLN A 46 -16.80 2.38 6.74
C GLN A 46 -17.68 1.27 6.17
N TYR A 47 -17.71 1.08 4.84
CA TYR A 47 -18.51 0.00 4.26
C TYR A 47 -18.11 -1.39 4.75
N VAL A 48 -16.81 -1.66 4.88
CA VAL A 48 -16.32 -2.95 5.39
C VAL A 48 -16.70 -3.14 6.86
N VAL A 49 -16.57 -2.09 7.69
CA VAL A 49 -16.97 -2.12 9.10
C VAL A 49 -18.47 -2.40 9.23
N GLU A 50 -19.32 -1.70 8.47
CA GLU A 50 -20.76 -1.94 8.46
C GLU A 50 -21.12 -3.36 7.99
N ALA A 51 -20.44 -3.87 6.97
CA ALA A 51 -20.63 -5.25 6.48
C ALA A 51 -20.29 -6.31 7.54
N GLN A 52 -19.35 -6.01 8.44
CA GLN A 52 -18.94 -6.88 9.56
C GLN A 52 -19.82 -6.76 10.81
N GLY A 53 -20.94 -6.03 10.73
CA GLY A 53 -21.85 -5.81 11.87
C GLY A 53 -21.58 -4.52 12.64
N GLY A 54 -20.79 -3.62 12.06
CA GLY A 54 -20.52 -2.28 12.56
C GLY A 54 -19.38 -2.21 13.58
N ILE A 55 -19.09 -0.99 14.02
CA ILE A 55 -17.99 -0.65 14.95
C ILE A 55 -18.04 -1.50 16.23
N SER A 56 -19.23 -1.68 16.79
CA SER A 56 -19.39 -2.40 18.06
C SER A 56 -19.03 -3.88 17.96
N GLU A 57 -19.36 -4.53 16.84
CA GLU A 57 -19.05 -5.94 16.65
C GLU A 57 -17.58 -6.13 16.32
N LEU A 58 -17.05 -5.26 15.48
CA LEU A 58 -15.64 -5.25 15.15
C LEU A 58 -14.79 -5.07 16.40
N VAL A 59 -15.03 -4.05 17.24
CA VAL A 59 -14.29 -3.83 18.50
C VAL A 59 -14.22 -5.08 19.39
N LYS A 60 -15.30 -5.88 19.48
CA LYS A 60 -15.32 -7.13 20.26
C LYS A 60 -14.43 -8.21 19.66
N GLN A 61 -14.40 -8.32 18.34
CA GLN A 61 -13.67 -9.39 17.64
C GLN A 61 -12.15 -9.20 17.71
N ILE A 62 -11.68 -7.96 17.69
CA ILE A 62 -10.27 -7.62 17.42
C ILE A 62 -9.59 -6.83 18.54
N ASN A 63 -10.29 -6.60 19.68
CA ASN A 63 -9.76 -5.97 20.88
C ASN A 63 -9.04 -4.62 20.61
N ILE A 64 -9.55 -3.85 19.64
CA ILE A 64 -9.09 -2.50 19.32
C ILE A 64 -9.85 -1.49 20.19
N LYS A 65 -9.19 -0.39 20.57
CA LYS A 65 -9.86 0.74 21.23
C LYS A 65 -10.85 1.41 20.26
N PRO A 66 -12.11 1.63 20.65
CA PRO A 66 -13.13 2.26 19.79
C PRO A 66 -12.65 3.58 19.17
N ASP A 67 -11.97 4.41 19.96
CA ASP A 67 -11.46 5.71 19.52
C ASP A 67 -10.49 5.61 18.34
N LEU A 68 -9.65 4.57 18.32
CA LEU A 68 -8.67 4.36 17.25
C LEU A 68 -9.37 3.97 15.93
N LEU A 69 -10.44 3.17 16.04
CA LEU A 69 -11.25 2.80 14.88
C LEU A 69 -12.03 4.01 14.36
N SER A 70 -12.66 4.78 15.25
CA SER A 70 -13.34 6.02 14.89
C SER A 70 -12.41 7.02 14.20
N GLU A 71 -11.20 7.23 14.74
CA GLU A 71 -10.17 8.10 14.12
C GLU A 71 -9.82 7.62 12.70
N ALA A 72 -9.78 6.31 12.46
CA ALA A 72 -9.49 5.75 11.14
C ALA A 72 -10.60 6.00 10.11
N LEU A 73 -11.84 6.11 10.58
CA LEU A 73 -13.05 6.27 9.76
C LEU A 73 -13.44 7.73 9.55
N GLU A 74 -12.88 8.65 10.34
CA GLU A 74 -13.15 10.08 10.24
C GLU A 74 -12.56 10.69 8.95
N ASN A 75 -13.40 11.39 8.16
CA ASN A 75 -13.02 12.04 6.89
C ASN A 75 -12.22 13.36 7.07
N THR A 76 -11.61 13.57 8.23
CA THR A 76 -10.92 14.83 8.56
C THR A 76 -9.41 14.72 8.39
N LYS A 77 -8.85 13.51 8.53
CA LYS A 77 -7.40 13.30 8.48
C LYS A 77 -7.05 11.89 8.05
N ALA A 78 -5.92 11.75 7.36
CA ALA A 78 -5.37 10.43 7.01
C ALA A 78 -5.09 9.62 8.29
N PRO A 79 -5.52 8.36 8.37
CA PRO A 79 -5.16 7.50 9.48
C PRO A 79 -3.63 7.39 9.55
N LYS A 80 -3.09 7.39 10.77
CA LYS A 80 -1.68 7.07 10.99
C LYS A 80 -1.41 5.66 10.47
N ILE A 81 -0.19 5.40 10.02
CA ILE A 81 0.20 4.07 9.51
C ILE A 81 -0.08 2.96 10.53
N ASP A 82 0.16 3.22 11.83
CA ASP A 82 -0.15 2.26 12.89
C ASP A 82 -1.65 2.00 13.04
N THR A 83 -2.47 3.06 12.95
CA THR A 83 -3.93 2.96 12.97
C THR A 83 -4.43 2.14 11.79
N LEU A 84 -3.97 2.49 10.58
CA LEU A 84 -4.33 1.78 9.35
C LEU A 84 -3.90 0.30 9.41
N ARG A 85 -2.66 0.01 9.84
CA ARG A 85 -2.16 -1.36 10.03
C ARG A 85 -3.04 -2.14 11.00
N THR A 86 -3.42 -1.53 12.12
CA THR A 86 -4.22 -2.19 13.16
C THR A 86 -5.62 -2.51 12.63
N VAL A 87 -6.27 -1.55 11.95
CA VAL A 87 -7.58 -1.76 11.33
C VAL A 87 -7.51 -2.83 10.24
N LEU A 88 -6.56 -2.76 9.30
CA LEU A 88 -6.44 -3.77 8.24
C LEU A 88 -6.17 -5.17 8.80
N SER A 89 -5.28 -5.30 9.80
CA SER A 89 -4.97 -6.59 10.43
C SER A 89 -6.22 -7.22 11.05
N ALA A 90 -7.06 -6.40 11.65
CA ALA A 90 -8.32 -6.82 12.22
C ALA A 90 -9.34 -7.30 11.18
N LEU A 91 -9.30 -6.71 9.98
CA LEU A 91 -10.10 -7.14 8.83
C LEU A 91 -9.52 -8.38 8.13
N GLY A 92 -8.40 -8.93 8.63
CA GLY A 92 -7.68 -10.06 8.01
C GLY A 92 -6.81 -9.65 6.82
N CYS A 93 -6.57 -8.35 6.64
CA CYS A 93 -5.83 -7.77 5.53
C CYS A 93 -4.47 -7.22 5.97
N ARG A 94 -3.57 -7.00 5.01
CA ARG A 94 -2.31 -6.27 5.20
C ARG A 94 -2.01 -5.44 3.97
N LEU A 95 -1.25 -4.36 4.11
CA LEU A 95 -0.78 -3.59 2.96
C LEU A 95 0.34 -4.36 2.26
N PRO A 96 0.18 -4.73 0.97
CA PRO A 96 1.30 -5.19 0.17
C PRO A 96 2.24 -4.01 -0.13
N LEU A 97 3.53 -4.31 -0.24
CA LEU A 97 4.53 -3.36 -0.76
C LEU A 97 5.01 -3.92 -2.08
N GLU A 98 4.75 -3.17 -3.15
CA GLU A 98 5.18 -3.52 -4.50
C GLU A 98 6.15 -2.45 -5.00
N PRO A 99 7.26 -2.83 -5.66
CA PRO A 99 8.10 -1.86 -6.34
C PRO A 99 7.27 -1.12 -7.39
N LEU A 100 7.37 0.21 -7.40
CA LEU A 100 6.91 0.97 -8.55
C LEU A 100 7.79 0.57 -9.73
N GLU A 101 7.19 0.32 -10.89
CA GLU A 101 7.95 0.14 -12.13
C GLU A 101 8.72 1.43 -12.43
N THR A 102 9.91 1.55 -11.86
CA THR A 102 10.88 2.54 -12.30
C THR A 102 11.28 2.13 -13.70
N ALA A 103 10.93 2.95 -14.69
CA ALA A 103 11.59 2.92 -15.99
C ALA A 103 13.09 2.75 -15.73
N SER A 104 13.61 1.58 -16.10
CA SER A 104 14.92 1.11 -15.68
C SER A 104 15.98 2.10 -16.11
N THR A 105 16.51 2.89 -15.18
CA THR A 105 17.84 3.45 -15.30
C THR A 105 18.68 2.80 -14.22
N PRO A 106 19.60 1.90 -14.59
CA PRO A 106 20.50 1.32 -13.60
C PRO A 106 21.24 2.47 -12.92
N ILE A 107 21.16 2.49 -11.59
CA ILE A 107 22.00 3.33 -10.74
C ILE A 107 23.43 2.94 -11.08
N THR A 108 24.05 3.72 -11.97
CA THR A 108 25.45 3.55 -12.32
C THR A 108 26.21 4.15 -11.16
N VAL A 109 26.60 3.30 -10.22
CA VAL A 109 27.54 3.66 -9.17
C VAL A 109 28.85 3.96 -9.89
N ALA A 110 29.08 5.23 -10.18
CA ALA A 110 30.37 5.71 -10.64
C ALA A 110 31.38 5.35 -9.55
N THR A 111 32.15 4.29 -9.80
CA THR A 111 33.31 3.98 -9.00
C THR A 111 34.34 5.04 -9.35
N ASP A 112 34.47 6.03 -8.47
CA ASP A 112 35.59 6.96 -8.48
C ASP A 112 36.87 6.16 -8.24
N GLY A 113 37.57 5.87 -9.33
CA GLY A 113 38.86 5.20 -9.36
C GLY A 113 39.92 6.18 -9.83
N SER A 114 40.17 7.23 -9.04
CA SER A 114 41.40 8.00 -9.14
C SER A 114 42.59 7.13 -8.71
N ALA A 115 43.38 6.63 -9.67
CA ALA A 115 44.80 6.33 -9.45
C ALA A 115 45.59 6.19 -10.77
N VAL A 116 46.28 7.28 -11.14
CA VAL A 116 47.67 7.36 -11.63
C VAL A 116 48.11 6.45 -12.81
N THR A 117 48.32 7.04 -13.98
CA THR A 117 49.32 6.57 -14.99
C THR A 117 50.71 7.16 -14.66
N PRO A 118 51.86 6.71 -15.23
CA PRO A 118 52.11 5.67 -16.23
C PRO A 118 53.27 4.71 -15.85
N ILE A 119 53.36 3.52 -16.47
CA ILE A 119 54.64 2.78 -16.54
C ILE A 119 54.89 2.42 -18.00
N GLU A 120 55.71 3.24 -18.65
CA GLU A 120 56.38 2.89 -19.89
C GLU A 120 57.62 2.06 -19.50
N THR A 121 57.61 0.77 -19.81
CA THR A 121 58.83 -0.05 -19.75
C THR A 121 58.70 -1.16 -20.77
N VAL A 122 59.39 -1.04 -21.90
CA VAL A 122 60.61 -1.80 -22.19
C VAL A 122 60.93 -1.68 -23.67
N ASP A 123 62.09 -1.10 -24.00
CA ASP A 123 62.87 -1.60 -25.14
C ASP A 123 64.35 -1.21 -24.96
N PRO A 124 65.21 -2.13 -24.52
CA PRO A 124 66.62 -2.07 -24.79
C PRO A 124 66.97 -3.20 -25.77
N ASN A 125 67.22 -2.83 -27.03
CA ASN A 125 68.11 -3.47 -27.99
C ASN A 125 68.47 -4.96 -27.74
N HIS A 126 68.03 -5.85 -28.63
CA HIS A 126 68.88 -6.96 -29.04
C HIS A 126 68.95 -7.07 -30.56
N ASN A 127 70.19 -7.25 -31.01
CA ASN A 127 70.76 -7.10 -32.34
C ASN A 127 70.91 -8.47 -33.04
N MET A 128 71.25 -8.42 -34.33
CA MET A 128 71.71 -9.51 -35.23
C MET A 128 70.59 -10.42 -35.76
N ASP A 129 70.47 -10.69 -37.06
CA ASP A 129 71.46 -10.75 -38.16
C ASP A 129 71.07 -9.95 -39.41
#